data_AF-A0A329K7L0-F1
#
_entry.id   AF-A0A329K7L0-F1
#
_cell.length_a   1.000
_cell.length_b   1.000
_cell.length_c   1.000
_cell.angle_alpha   90.00
_cell.angle_beta   90.00
_cell.angle_gamma   90.00
#
_symmetry.space_group_name_H-M   'P 1'
#
loop_
_entity.id
_entity.type
_entity.pdbx_description
1 polymer ?
#
loop_
_entity_poly.entity_id
_entity_poly.type
_entity_poly.pdbx_seq_one_letter_code
_entity_poly.pdbx_strand_id
1 'polypeptide(L)'
;MQPWRDQFLFTRKVKQAMAVTLTAAAIFAGGAAGTAHGAAADMDAVSIAREMAGRDFTKGQATPATGFDASGLVYYIYQTLDYDIPRYMNAQYKMDKPFVKESGNVEPGDIVFFGSGGYISFNGIYMGNNEFAMSSKSEDEVVIRKMSAYADQFIGARRVLSKEDQLKVKLILDARKYLGTPYVFGAKYGQTATFDCSSFVKTVFAQNGITLPRVSRNQALEGTYVSRANLQVGDLVFFTTKDSKGKIGHVGIYVGDGNMIHTYGEGGVKYSTIEKGWWNDHYVTARRLVK
;
A
#
# COMPACT_ATOMS: atom_id res chain seq x y z
N MET A 1 24.99 28.14 -7.13
CA MET A 1 25.19 26.68 -7.18
C MET A 1 24.12 26.05 -6.28
N GLN A 2 23.08 25.46 -6.88
CA GLN A 2 21.83 25.06 -6.20
C GLN A 2 21.96 23.65 -5.56
N PRO A 3 21.79 23.48 -4.23
CA PRO A 3 21.91 22.19 -3.54
C PRO A 3 20.70 21.25 -3.63
N TRP A 4 19.69 21.56 -4.46
CA TRP A 4 18.38 20.86 -4.43
C TRP A 4 18.33 19.57 -5.27
N ARG A 5 19.37 19.28 -6.07
CA ARG A 5 19.41 18.10 -6.96
C ARG A 5 19.78 16.80 -6.22
N ASP A 6 20.38 16.88 -5.03
CA ASP A 6 20.84 15.69 -4.30
C ASP A 6 19.76 15.07 -3.40
N GLN A 7 18.77 15.83 -2.94
CA GLN A 7 17.59 15.27 -2.24
C GLN A 7 16.69 14.44 -3.17
N PHE A 8 16.61 14.80 -4.46
CA PHE A 8 15.84 14.06 -5.46
C PHE A 8 16.51 12.76 -5.93
N LEU A 9 17.83 12.64 -5.79
CA LEU A 9 18.56 11.39 -6.06
C LEU A 9 18.54 10.43 -4.86
N PHE A 10 18.44 10.97 -3.64
CA PHE A 10 18.29 10.18 -2.42
C PHE A 10 16.92 9.47 -2.36
N THR A 11 15.83 10.14 -2.71
CA THR A 11 14.49 9.53 -2.81
C THR A 11 14.44 8.41 -3.85
N ARG A 12 15.17 8.55 -4.97
CA ARG A 12 15.23 7.52 -6.04
C ARG A 12 16.05 6.28 -5.65
N LYS A 13 17.12 6.44 -4.86
CA LYS A 13 17.91 5.31 -4.34
C LYS A 13 17.24 4.60 -3.17
N VAL A 14 16.49 5.32 -2.32
CA VAL A 14 15.64 4.70 -1.28
C VAL A 14 14.49 3.91 -1.92
N LYS A 15 13.87 4.43 -3.00
CA LYS A 15 12.84 3.72 -3.80
C LYS A 15 13.36 2.45 -4.47
N GLN A 16 14.62 2.39 -4.91
CA GLN A 16 15.24 1.16 -5.44
C GLN A 16 15.73 0.19 -4.35
N ALA A 17 16.16 0.69 -3.19
CA ALA A 17 16.60 -0.14 -2.08
C ALA A 17 15.42 -0.89 -1.42
N MET A 18 14.22 -0.30 -1.32
CA MET A 18 13.05 -0.98 -0.73
C MET A 18 12.56 -2.19 -1.55
N ALA A 19 12.88 -2.26 -2.85
CA ALA A 19 12.65 -3.45 -3.66
C ALA A 19 13.72 -4.56 -3.45
N VAL A 20 14.83 -4.25 -2.77
CA VAL A 20 16.01 -5.12 -2.62
C VAL A 20 16.29 -5.53 -1.17
N THR A 21 15.83 -4.77 -0.16
CA THR A 21 15.99 -5.09 1.28
C THR A 21 14.71 -5.60 1.96
N LEU A 22 13.96 -6.46 1.28
CA LEU A 22 13.07 -7.43 1.95
C LEU A 22 13.73 -8.82 1.86
N THR A 23 14.94 -8.93 2.39
CA THR A 23 15.59 -10.23 2.58
C THR A 23 15.00 -10.88 3.82
N ALA A 24 14.44 -12.08 3.61
CA ALA A 24 14.04 -12.99 4.66
C ALA A 24 15.19 -13.19 5.67
N ALA A 25 14.99 -12.78 6.92
CA ALA A 25 15.78 -13.26 8.04
C ALA A 25 15.17 -14.58 8.52
N ALA A 26 15.58 -15.68 7.87
CA ALA A 26 15.45 -17.01 8.44
C ALA A 26 16.62 -17.25 9.41
N ILE A 27 16.32 -17.50 10.68
CA ILE A 27 17.25 -18.20 11.58
C ILE A 27 16.50 -19.38 12.20
N PHE A 28 16.97 -20.58 11.86
CA PHE A 28 16.49 -21.85 12.38
C PHE A 28 16.95 -22.07 13.83
N ALA A 29 16.04 -22.52 14.69
CA ALA A 29 16.34 -23.45 15.78
C ALA A 29 15.08 -24.25 16.16
N GLY A 30 14.99 -25.50 15.69
CA GLY A 30 14.41 -26.64 16.41
C GLY A 30 12.90 -26.71 16.68
N GLY A 31 12.22 -27.55 15.90
CA GLY A 31 11.16 -28.43 16.42
C GLY A 31 9.70 -27.95 16.29
N ALA A 32 8.87 -28.84 15.75
CA ALA A 32 7.42 -28.78 15.53
C ALA A 32 6.95 -27.92 14.34
N ALA A 33 6.29 -28.60 13.40
CA ALA A 33 5.61 -28.03 12.26
C ALA A 33 4.50 -27.06 12.71
N GLY A 34 4.85 -25.78 12.77
CA GLY A 34 3.93 -24.64 12.80
C GLY A 34 3.97 -23.94 11.45
N THR A 35 2.80 -23.59 10.91
CA THR A 35 2.59 -22.97 9.61
C THR A 35 3.45 -21.71 9.42
N ALA A 36 4.50 -21.80 8.59
CA ALA A 36 5.21 -20.65 8.06
C ALA A 36 4.35 -19.99 6.96
N HIS A 37 3.31 -19.28 7.38
CA HIS A 37 2.61 -18.27 6.59
C HIS A 37 3.06 -16.90 7.14
N GLY A 38 4.33 -16.57 6.90
CA GLY A 38 4.86 -15.24 7.19
C GLY A 38 4.15 -14.23 6.30
N ALA A 39 3.33 -13.38 6.93
CA ALA A 39 2.51 -12.37 6.28
C ALA A 39 3.32 -11.53 5.30
N ALA A 40 2.99 -11.62 4.00
CA ALA A 40 3.37 -10.62 3.02
C ALA A 40 2.68 -9.31 3.42
N ALA A 41 3.44 -8.43 4.09
CA ALA A 41 2.96 -7.26 4.83
C ALA A 41 1.92 -6.46 4.05
N ASP A 42 0.74 -6.36 4.64
CA ASP A 42 -0.34 -5.49 4.20
C ASP A 42 0.24 -4.05 4.08
N MET A 43 0.29 -3.45 2.88
CA MET A 43 0.40 -1.99 2.69
C MET A 43 -0.97 -1.28 2.62
N ASP A 44 -1.63 -1.08 3.76
CA ASP A 44 -2.43 0.12 4.04
C ASP A 44 -1.78 0.88 5.19
N ALA A 45 -2.29 2.07 5.52
CA ALA A 45 -1.68 2.87 6.59
C ALA A 45 -1.60 2.10 7.91
N VAL A 46 -2.66 1.32 8.23
CA VAL A 46 -2.76 0.50 9.44
C VAL A 46 -1.68 -0.57 9.48
N SER A 47 -1.42 -1.17 8.35
CA SER A 47 -0.58 -2.35 8.29
C SER A 47 0.89 -2.03 8.15
N ILE A 48 1.22 -0.94 7.46
CA ILE A 48 2.57 -0.36 7.55
C ILE A 48 2.81 0.06 9.00
N ALA A 49 1.82 0.69 9.67
CA ALA A 49 1.95 1.02 11.09
C ALA A 49 2.18 -0.21 11.97
N ARG A 50 1.50 -1.33 11.68
CA ARG A 50 1.69 -2.61 12.38
C ARG A 50 3.10 -3.17 12.16
N GLU A 51 3.64 -3.11 10.95
CA GLU A 51 5.00 -3.53 10.65
C GLU A 51 6.06 -2.67 11.37
N MET A 52 5.73 -1.41 11.64
CA MET A 52 6.62 -0.50 12.36
C MET A 52 6.61 -0.72 13.87
N ALA A 53 5.71 -1.53 14.44
CA ALA A 53 5.71 -1.81 15.87
C ALA A 53 7.06 -2.40 16.33
N GLY A 54 7.58 -1.92 17.46
CA GLY A 54 8.89 -2.27 18.02
C GLY A 54 10.08 -1.56 17.38
N ARG A 55 9.87 -0.63 16.43
CA ARG A 55 10.96 0.20 15.89
C ARG A 55 11.31 1.32 16.85
N ASP A 56 12.60 1.64 16.98
CA ASP A 56 13.10 2.62 17.94
C ASP A 56 12.44 4.00 17.82
N PHE A 57 12.21 4.63 18.97
CA PHE A 57 11.97 6.05 19.04
C PHE A 57 13.28 6.80 18.81
N THR A 58 13.29 7.78 17.92
CA THR A 58 14.43 8.68 17.74
C THR A 58 13.95 10.06 17.32
N LYS A 59 14.22 11.06 18.18
CA LYS A 59 13.78 12.44 17.96
C LYS A 59 14.29 12.99 16.62
N GLY A 60 13.38 13.52 15.80
CA GLY A 60 13.70 14.12 14.50
C GLY A 60 13.80 13.12 13.35
N GLN A 61 13.78 11.81 13.62
CA GLN A 61 13.91 10.76 12.61
C GLN A 61 12.54 10.29 12.09
N ALA A 62 12.54 9.68 10.91
CA ALA A 62 11.34 9.27 10.20
C ALA A 62 11.58 8.07 9.27
N THR A 63 12.47 7.15 9.66
CA THR A 63 12.75 5.96 8.84
C THR A 63 12.90 4.71 9.70
N PRO A 64 12.57 3.51 9.17
CA PRO A 64 12.75 2.27 9.92
C PRO A 64 14.20 2.01 10.37
N ALA A 65 15.17 2.56 9.64
CA ALA A 65 16.60 2.36 9.91
C ALA A 65 17.15 3.28 10.99
N THR A 66 16.56 4.47 11.17
CA THR A 66 17.03 5.49 12.12
C THR A 66 16.02 5.75 13.25
N GLY A 67 14.96 4.97 13.31
CA GLY A 67 13.85 5.18 14.23
C GLY A 67 12.90 6.31 13.80
N PHE A 68 11.94 6.57 14.67
CA PHE A 68 10.86 7.54 14.42
C PHE A 68 10.68 8.51 15.59
N ASP A 69 10.34 9.76 15.31
CA ASP A 69 9.50 10.53 16.25
C ASP A 69 8.01 10.34 15.90
N ALA A 70 7.11 10.80 16.77
CA ALA A 70 5.66 10.63 16.60
C ALA A 70 5.17 11.02 15.19
N SER A 71 5.51 12.24 14.75
CA SER A 71 5.13 12.71 13.41
C SER A 71 5.91 12.05 12.28
N GLY A 72 7.11 11.55 12.55
CA GLY A 72 7.99 10.87 11.61
C GLY A 72 7.47 9.49 11.22
N LEU A 73 6.89 8.75 12.17
CA LEU A 73 6.18 7.49 11.91
C LEU A 73 5.03 7.72 10.93
N VAL A 74 4.16 8.67 11.25
CA VAL A 74 3.01 9.04 10.42
C VAL A 74 3.46 9.50 9.03
N TYR A 75 4.48 10.35 8.96
CA TYR A 75 5.08 10.81 7.69
C TYR A 75 5.56 9.64 6.84
N TYR A 76 6.34 8.71 7.40
CA TYR A 76 6.86 7.55 6.68
C TYR A 76 5.74 6.66 6.12
N ILE A 77 4.70 6.40 6.92
CA ILE A 77 3.58 5.55 6.51
C ILE A 77 2.89 6.11 5.26
N TYR A 78 2.55 7.40 5.23
CA TYR A 78 1.88 7.98 4.06
C TYR A 78 2.82 8.20 2.88
N GLN A 79 4.10 8.53 3.10
CA GLN A 79 5.07 8.57 2.00
C GLN A 79 5.25 7.21 1.34
N THR A 80 5.15 6.12 2.12
CA THR A 80 5.19 4.74 1.59
C THR A 80 3.95 4.42 0.76
N LEU A 81 2.82 5.06 1.06
CA LEU A 81 1.59 5.00 0.27
C LEU A 81 1.55 6.01 -0.90
N ASP A 82 2.66 6.70 -1.18
CA ASP A 82 2.76 7.77 -2.18
C ASP A 82 1.83 8.98 -1.89
N TYR A 83 1.51 9.19 -0.61
CA TYR A 83 0.77 10.34 -0.10
C TYR A 83 1.70 11.35 0.56
N ASP A 84 1.82 12.52 -0.07
CA ASP A 84 2.59 13.60 0.50
C ASP A 84 1.83 14.25 1.66
N ILE A 85 2.44 14.23 2.84
CA ILE A 85 1.94 14.89 4.04
C ILE A 85 3.07 15.66 4.71
N PRO A 86 2.76 16.72 5.48
CA PRO A 86 3.78 17.48 6.18
C PRO A 86 4.60 16.61 7.15
N ARG A 87 5.91 16.88 7.26
CA ARG A 87 6.79 16.15 8.19
C ARG A 87 6.47 16.36 9.67
N TYR A 88 5.95 17.53 10.03
CA TYR A 88 5.79 17.94 11.43
C TYR A 88 4.35 17.88 11.90
N MET A 89 4.15 17.46 13.15
CA MET A 89 2.86 17.21 13.78
C MET A 89 1.86 18.37 13.67
N ASN A 90 2.29 19.61 13.92
CA ASN A 90 1.42 20.78 13.84
C ASN A 90 0.89 21.03 12.41
N ALA A 91 1.71 20.75 11.40
CA ALA A 91 1.31 20.89 10.01
C ALA A 91 0.41 19.72 9.57
N GLN A 92 0.69 18.50 10.03
CA GLN A 92 -0.21 17.35 9.85
C GLN A 92 -1.59 17.62 10.47
N TYR A 93 -1.65 18.22 11.66
CA TYR A 93 -2.92 18.58 12.29
C TYR A 93 -3.67 19.68 11.55
N LYS A 94 -2.98 20.61 10.87
CA LYS A 94 -3.59 21.74 10.15
C LYS A 94 -3.78 21.47 8.64
N MET A 95 -3.47 20.27 8.17
CA MET A 95 -3.55 19.96 6.75
C MET A 95 -4.98 20.05 6.22
N ASP A 96 -5.11 20.42 4.95
CA ASP A 96 -6.39 20.56 4.25
C ASP A 96 -6.97 19.18 3.91
N LYS A 97 -7.47 18.52 4.97
CA LYS A 97 -8.10 17.20 4.93
C LYS A 97 -9.25 17.17 5.94
N PRO A 98 -10.27 16.33 5.71
CA PRO A 98 -11.43 16.26 6.59
C PRO A 98 -11.01 16.11 8.06
N PHE A 99 -11.55 16.99 8.90
CA PHE A 99 -11.35 16.94 10.34
C PHE A 99 -12.39 16.02 10.96
N VAL A 100 -11.93 15.04 11.74
CA VAL A 100 -12.78 14.11 12.46
C VAL A 100 -12.74 14.53 13.93
N LYS A 101 -13.77 15.25 14.36
CA LYS A 101 -13.82 15.84 15.71
C LYS A 101 -14.10 14.81 16.80
N GLU A 102 -14.94 13.82 16.51
CA GLU A 102 -15.42 12.84 17.47
C GLU A 102 -14.67 11.52 17.32
N SER A 103 -14.18 10.98 18.43
CA SER A 103 -13.41 9.72 18.47
C SER A 103 -14.19 8.53 17.90
N GLY A 104 -15.51 8.51 18.07
CA GLY A 104 -16.39 7.47 17.51
C GLY A 104 -16.48 7.45 15.99
N ASN A 105 -16.10 8.55 15.32
CA ASN A 105 -16.15 8.68 13.86
C ASN A 105 -14.78 8.43 13.20
N VAL A 106 -13.76 8.07 13.98
CA VAL A 106 -12.41 7.80 13.47
C VAL A 106 -12.39 6.45 12.75
N GLU A 107 -11.81 6.44 11.56
CA GLU A 107 -11.71 5.29 10.68
C GLU A 107 -10.26 4.77 10.62
N PRO A 108 -10.05 3.46 10.44
CA PRO A 108 -8.70 2.90 10.29
C PRO A 108 -7.93 3.64 9.18
N GLY A 109 -6.70 4.05 9.49
CA GLY A 109 -5.89 4.89 8.63
C GLY A 109 -6.16 6.39 8.75
N ASP A 110 -6.93 6.86 9.74
CA ASP A 110 -6.93 8.26 10.15
C ASP A 110 -5.69 8.56 11.03
N ILE A 111 -5.15 9.78 10.91
CA ILE A 111 -4.14 10.28 11.85
C ILE A 111 -4.87 10.80 13.09
N VAL A 112 -4.68 10.16 14.22
CA VAL A 112 -5.24 10.59 15.51
C VAL A 112 -4.26 11.49 16.24
N PHE A 113 -4.76 12.57 16.85
CA PHE A 113 -3.95 13.55 17.56
C PHE A 113 -4.39 13.65 19.02
N PHE A 114 -3.39 13.72 19.90
CA PHE A 114 -3.59 13.80 21.34
C PHE A 114 -2.85 15.00 21.91
N GLY A 115 -3.44 15.67 22.89
CA GLY A 115 -2.95 16.93 23.41
C GLY A 115 -3.81 17.51 24.53
N SER A 116 -3.38 18.65 25.07
CA SER A 116 -4.11 19.41 26.08
C SER A 116 -3.73 20.88 26.00
N GLY A 117 -4.62 21.77 26.43
CA GLY A 117 -4.35 23.21 26.52
C GLY A 117 -3.97 23.87 25.18
N GLY A 118 -4.44 23.34 24.05
CA GLY A 118 -4.10 23.83 22.71
C GLY A 118 -2.77 23.33 22.15
N TYR A 119 -2.05 22.46 22.86
CA TYR A 119 -0.82 21.83 22.41
C TYR A 119 -1.08 20.39 21.97
N ILE A 120 -0.41 19.97 20.89
CA ILE A 120 -0.40 18.58 20.44
C ILE A 120 0.80 17.89 21.07
N SER A 121 0.54 16.84 21.84
CA SER A 121 1.57 16.08 22.57
C SER A 121 2.16 14.97 21.70
N PHE A 122 1.32 14.22 21.00
CA PHE A 122 1.71 13.14 20.10
C PHE A 122 0.59 12.81 19.12
N ASN A 123 0.91 12.04 18.09
CA ASN A 123 -0.05 11.53 17.14
C ASN A 123 0.28 10.08 16.75
N GLY A 124 -0.60 9.48 15.97
CA GLY A 124 -0.44 8.11 15.50
C GLY A 124 -1.45 7.74 14.43
N ILE A 125 -1.38 6.50 13.96
CA ILE A 125 -2.33 5.95 12.98
C ILE A 125 -3.37 5.11 13.71
N TYR A 126 -4.65 5.47 13.57
CA TYR A 126 -5.73 4.62 14.09
C TYR A 126 -5.82 3.33 13.30
N MET A 127 -5.91 2.21 13.99
CA MET A 127 -5.85 0.86 13.43
C MET A 127 -7.22 0.18 13.38
N GLY A 128 -8.27 0.83 13.91
CA GLY A 128 -9.55 0.18 14.20
C GLY A 128 -9.55 -0.45 15.59
N ASN A 129 -10.71 -0.98 16.01
CA ASN A 129 -10.87 -1.74 17.26
C ASN A 129 -10.31 -1.03 18.51
N ASN A 130 -10.46 0.31 18.58
CA ASN A 130 -9.95 1.14 19.67
C ASN A 130 -8.41 1.07 19.82
N GLU A 131 -7.67 0.81 18.74
CA GLU A 131 -6.21 0.73 18.73
C GLU A 131 -5.60 1.79 17.81
N PHE A 132 -4.42 2.27 18.17
CA PHE A 132 -3.61 3.12 17.31
C PHE A 132 -2.12 2.83 17.54
N ALA A 133 -1.33 3.01 16.49
CA ALA A 133 0.12 2.92 16.53
C ALA A 133 0.73 4.31 16.71
N MET A 134 1.69 4.45 17.62
CA MET A 134 2.41 5.70 17.88
C MET A 134 3.88 5.43 18.17
N SER A 135 4.76 6.37 17.80
CA SER A 135 6.15 6.35 18.26
C SER A 135 6.23 7.03 19.63
N SER A 136 6.63 6.27 20.65
CA SER A 136 6.53 6.63 22.07
C SER A 136 7.90 6.93 22.65
N LYS A 137 8.12 8.17 23.10
CA LYS A 137 9.38 8.57 23.73
C LYS A 137 9.64 7.83 25.05
N SER A 138 8.59 7.60 25.85
CA SER A 138 8.72 6.98 27.17
C SER A 138 8.99 5.48 27.11
N GLU A 139 8.62 4.84 26.01
CA GLU A 139 8.78 3.40 25.79
C GLU A 139 9.91 3.11 24.80
N ASP A 140 10.57 4.16 24.30
CA ASP A 140 11.69 4.14 23.36
C ASP A 140 11.43 3.39 22.04
N GLU A 141 10.16 3.22 21.68
CA GLU A 141 9.77 2.44 20.49
C GLU A 141 8.40 2.86 19.91
N VAL A 142 8.08 2.32 18.75
CA VAL A 142 6.73 2.35 18.18
C VAL A 142 5.87 1.30 18.85
N VAL A 143 4.77 1.74 19.44
CA VAL A 143 3.86 0.90 20.21
C VAL A 143 2.45 0.96 19.66
N ILE A 144 1.69 -0.10 19.92
CA ILE A 144 0.24 -0.13 19.72
C ILE A 144 -0.43 0.05 21.08
N ARG A 145 -1.34 1.01 21.19
CA ARG A 145 -2.05 1.32 22.44
C ARG A 145 -3.54 1.43 22.21
N LYS A 146 -4.31 1.29 23.30
CA LYS A 146 -5.75 1.54 23.27
C LYS A 146 -6.02 3.04 23.23
N MET A 147 -6.86 3.48 22.29
CA MET A 147 -7.23 4.90 22.15
C MET A 147 -7.96 5.40 23.41
N SER A 148 -8.77 4.54 24.02
CA SER A 148 -9.46 4.82 25.29
C SER A 148 -8.52 5.15 26.46
N ALA A 149 -7.26 4.72 26.43
CA ALA A 149 -6.28 5.08 27.46
C ALA A 149 -5.89 6.58 27.42
N TYR A 150 -6.21 7.25 26.30
CA TYR A 150 -5.89 8.66 26.05
C TYR A 150 -7.14 9.48 25.70
N ALA A 151 -8.33 9.01 26.12
CA ALA A 151 -9.61 9.61 25.72
C ALA A 151 -9.69 11.11 26.07
N ASP A 152 -9.26 11.50 27.27
CA ASP A 152 -9.27 12.90 27.73
C ASP A 152 -8.26 13.80 27.00
N GLN A 153 -7.30 13.19 26.28
CA GLN A 153 -6.30 13.89 25.49
C GLN A 153 -6.67 13.92 24.01
N PHE A 154 -7.72 13.24 23.56
CA PHE A 154 -8.06 13.21 22.14
C PHE A 154 -8.56 14.59 21.67
N ILE A 155 -7.84 15.19 20.72
CA ILE A 155 -8.15 16.53 20.19
C ILE A 155 -8.62 16.52 18.74
N GLY A 156 -8.90 15.34 18.19
CA GLY A 156 -9.40 15.11 16.85
C GLY A 156 -8.47 14.25 15.99
N ALA A 157 -8.95 13.93 14.80
CA ALA A 157 -8.21 13.17 13.81
C ALA A 157 -8.30 13.82 12.41
N ARG A 158 -7.42 13.39 11.52
CA ARG A 158 -7.43 13.77 10.12
C ARG A 158 -7.59 12.56 9.22
N ARG A 159 -8.59 12.64 8.34
CA ARG A 159 -8.83 11.63 7.30
C ARG A 159 -7.96 11.91 6.09
N VAL A 160 -6.81 11.26 6.01
CA VAL A 160 -5.83 11.49 4.92
C VAL A 160 -6.31 10.86 3.62
N LEU A 161 -6.73 9.60 3.69
CA LEU A 161 -7.17 8.79 2.55
C LEU A 161 -8.68 8.93 2.38
N SER A 162 -9.12 9.21 1.17
CA SER A 162 -10.54 9.09 0.83
C SER A 162 -10.96 7.62 0.84
N LYS A 163 -12.27 7.33 0.83
CA LYS A 163 -12.78 5.96 0.66
C LYS A 163 -12.28 5.31 -0.63
N GLU A 164 -12.13 6.11 -1.68
CA GLU A 164 -11.57 5.69 -2.96
C GLU A 164 -10.10 5.23 -2.79
N ASP A 165 -9.31 6.02 -2.09
CA ASP A 165 -7.88 5.73 -1.86
C ASP A 165 -7.71 4.49 -0.97
N GLN A 166 -8.53 4.36 0.07
CA GLN A 166 -8.58 3.16 0.90
C GLN A 166 -8.91 1.91 0.08
N LEU A 167 -9.84 2.01 -0.88
CA LEU A 167 -10.19 0.90 -1.77
C LEU A 167 -9.04 0.56 -2.74
N LYS A 168 -8.39 1.56 -3.34
CA LYS A 168 -7.20 1.36 -4.20
C LYS A 168 -6.10 0.63 -3.45
N VAL A 169 -5.82 1.06 -2.22
CA VAL A 169 -4.86 0.44 -1.33
C VAL A 169 -5.25 -1.02 -1.04
N LYS A 170 -6.51 -1.28 -0.64
CA LYS A 170 -7.02 -2.62 -0.37
C LYS A 170 -6.93 -3.56 -1.57
N LEU A 171 -7.17 -3.08 -2.79
CA LEU A 171 -6.98 -3.87 -4.02
C LEU A 171 -5.54 -4.36 -4.16
N ILE A 172 -4.55 -3.49 -3.88
CA ILE A 172 -3.14 -3.88 -3.95
C ILE A 172 -2.78 -4.87 -2.84
N LEU A 173 -3.33 -4.69 -1.63
CA LEU A 173 -3.17 -5.67 -0.54
C LEU A 173 -3.63 -7.06 -0.93
N ASP A 174 -4.87 -7.13 -1.41
CA ASP A 174 -5.49 -8.39 -1.77
C ASP A 174 -4.76 -9.06 -2.94
N ALA A 175 -4.25 -8.27 -3.89
CA ALA A 175 -3.40 -8.77 -4.96
C ALA A 175 -2.09 -9.39 -4.45
N ARG A 176 -1.46 -8.80 -3.43
CA ARG A 176 -0.16 -9.24 -2.89
C ARG A 176 -0.21 -10.56 -2.14
N LYS A 177 -1.36 -10.89 -1.53
CA LYS A 177 -1.59 -12.18 -0.87
C LYS A 177 -1.34 -13.37 -1.79
N TYR A 178 -1.37 -13.14 -3.10
CA TYR A 178 -1.18 -14.15 -4.12
C TYR A 178 0.21 -14.15 -4.75
N LEU A 179 1.17 -13.34 -4.27
CA LEU A 179 2.54 -13.35 -4.80
C LEU A 179 3.10 -14.78 -4.82
N GLY A 180 3.67 -15.18 -5.95
CA GLY A 180 4.18 -16.52 -6.19
C GLY A 180 3.13 -17.58 -6.56
N THR A 181 1.81 -17.29 -6.49
CA THR A 181 0.79 -18.26 -6.92
C THR A 181 1.00 -18.64 -8.39
N PRO A 182 1.13 -19.94 -8.74
CA PRO A 182 1.51 -20.37 -10.08
C PRO A 182 0.55 -19.93 -11.19
N TYR A 183 1.14 -19.64 -12.35
CA TYR A 183 0.38 -19.34 -13.57
C TYR A 183 -0.07 -20.62 -14.27
N VAL A 184 -1.36 -20.71 -14.61
CA VAL A 184 -1.93 -21.72 -15.50
C VAL A 184 -2.85 -21.02 -16.48
N PHE A 185 -2.53 -21.10 -17.78
CA PHE A 185 -3.38 -20.51 -18.82
C PHE A 185 -4.80 -21.09 -18.75
N GLY A 186 -5.81 -20.21 -18.66
CA GLY A 186 -7.20 -20.62 -18.56
C GLY A 186 -7.62 -21.12 -17.17
N ALA A 187 -6.84 -20.89 -16.11
CA ALA A 187 -7.16 -21.32 -14.75
C ALA A 187 -8.61 -20.98 -14.36
N LYS A 188 -9.35 -21.95 -13.82
CA LYS A 188 -10.77 -21.74 -13.47
C LYS A 188 -10.91 -20.62 -12.43
N TYR A 189 -11.95 -19.79 -12.58
CA TYR A 189 -12.31 -18.79 -11.57
C TYR A 189 -12.92 -19.49 -10.35
N GLY A 190 -12.77 -18.89 -9.17
CA GLY A 190 -13.30 -19.42 -7.90
C GLY A 190 -12.32 -20.31 -7.12
N GLN A 191 -11.04 -20.34 -7.52
CA GLN A 191 -9.96 -20.99 -6.78
C GLN A 191 -8.70 -20.12 -6.78
N THR A 192 -7.80 -20.37 -5.84
CA THR A 192 -6.58 -19.56 -5.60
C THR A 192 -5.30 -20.40 -5.60
N ALA A 193 -5.36 -21.68 -5.98
CA ALA A 193 -4.19 -22.55 -6.08
C ALA A 193 -3.35 -22.22 -7.33
N THR A 194 -3.99 -21.72 -8.39
CA THR A 194 -3.35 -21.27 -9.64
C THR A 194 -4.13 -20.09 -10.23
N PHE A 195 -3.52 -19.31 -11.10
CA PHE A 195 -4.21 -18.21 -11.79
C PHE A 195 -3.82 -18.09 -13.26
N ASP A 196 -4.70 -17.51 -14.06
CA ASP A 196 -4.30 -16.75 -15.24
C ASP A 196 -4.44 -15.26 -14.96
N CYS A 197 -3.96 -14.42 -15.88
CA CYS A 197 -3.95 -12.97 -15.68
C CYS A 197 -5.32 -12.41 -15.32
N SER A 198 -6.36 -12.83 -16.04
CA SER A 198 -7.73 -12.34 -15.86
C SER A 198 -8.47 -12.96 -14.67
N SER A 199 -8.20 -14.21 -14.31
CA SER A 199 -8.80 -14.84 -13.11
C SER A 199 -8.16 -14.32 -11.83
N PHE A 200 -6.86 -13.98 -11.85
CA PHE A 200 -6.19 -13.26 -10.76
C PHE A 200 -6.85 -11.89 -10.53
N VAL A 201 -6.89 -11.03 -11.56
CA VAL A 201 -7.48 -9.69 -11.46
C VAL A 201 -8.95 -9.77 -11.03
N LYS A 202 -9.73 -10.69 -11.60
CA LYS A 202 -11.14 -10.88 -11.21
C LYS A 202 -11.28 -11.29 -9.74
N THR A 203 -10.40 -12.15 -9.22
CA THR A 203 -10.43 -12.57 -7.81
C THR A 203 -10.18 -11.40 -6.88
N VAL A 204 -9.14 -10.61 -7.14
CA VAL A 204 -8.76 -9.43 -6.32
C VAL A 204 -9.89 -8.40 -6.29
N PHE A 205 -10.48 -8.09 -7.45
CA PHE A 205 -11.56 -7.10 -7.53
C PHE A 205 -12.85 -7.61 -6.87
N ALA A 206 -13.17 -8.90 -6.98
CA ALA A 206 -14.36 -9.49 -6.35
C ALA A 206 -14.29 -9.45 -4.81
N GLN A 207 -13.10 -9.62 -4.21
CA GLN A 207 -12.87 -9.45 -2.76
C GLN A 207 -13.12 -8.02 -2.26
N ASN A 208 -13.21 -7.09 -3.19
CA ASN A 208 -13.45 -5.67 -2.98
C ASN A 208 -14.82 -5.24 -3.51
N GLY A 209 -15.71 -6.20 -3.77
CA GLY A 209 -17.08 -5.94 -4.22
C GLY A 209 -17.22 -5.54 -5.69
N ILE A 210 -16.14 -5.60 -6.49
CA ILE A 210 -16.16 -5.21 -7.90
C ILE A 210 -16.20 -6.46 -8.79
N THR A 211 -17.29 -6.62 -9.53
CA THR A 211 -17.46 -7.76 -10.44
C THR A 211 -16.84 -7.46 -11.80
N LEU A 212 -15.85 -8.27 -12.19
CA LEU A 212 -15.23 -8.23 -13.51
C LEU A 212 -15.64 -9.44 -14.38
N PRO A 213 -15.70 -9.30 -15.72
CA PRO A 213 -15.84 -10.46 -16.61
C PRO A 213 -14.61 -11.38 -16.55
N ARG A 214 -14.78 -12.64 -17.00
CA ARG A 214 -13.74 -13.68 -16.87
C ARG A 214 -12.50 -13.42 -17.75
N VAL A 215 -12.64 -12.77 -18.89
CA VAL A 215 -11.59 -12.66 -19.92
C VAL A 215 -11.05 -11.23 -19.99
N SER A 216 -9.73 -11.07 -20.12
CA SER A 216 -9.03 -9.78 -20.15
C SER A 216 -9.57 -8.81 -21.22
N ARG A 217 -9.94 -9.31 -22.41
CA ARG A 217 -10.58 -8.50 -23.47
C ARG A 217 -11.86 -7.83 -23.01
N ASN A 218 -12.69 -8.55 -22.25
CA ASN A 218 -13.95 -7.99 -21.74
C ASN A 218 -13.67 -7.07 -20.55
N GLN A 219 -12.68 -7.40 -19.70
CA GLN A 219 -12.26 -6.51 -18.62
C GLN A 219 -11.76 -5.16 -19.15
N ALA A 220 -11.17 -5.14 -20.36
CA ALA A 220 -10.77 -3.92 -21.05
C ALA A 220 -11.94 -3.08 -21.59
N LEU A 221 -13.19 -3.52 -21.45
CA LEU A 221 -14.39 -2.74 -21.76
C LEU A 221 -15.07 -2.17 -20.51
N GLU A 222 -14.60 -2.55 -19.33
CA GLU A 222 -15.13 -2.08 -18.05
C GLU A 222 -14.52 -0.75 -17.64
N GLY A 223 -15.23 -0.03 -16.77
CA GLY A 223 -14.76 1.23 -16.19
C GLY A 223 -14.56 2.34 -17.22
N THR A 224 -13.64 3.26 -16.92
CA THR A 224 -13.34 4.42 -17.75
C THR A 224 -11.95 4.31 -18.37
N TYR A 225 -11.78 4.80 -19.60
CA TYR A 225 -10.46 4.89 -20.23
C TYR A 225 -9.49 5.74 -19.40
N VAL A 226 -8.24 5.29 -19.29
CA VAL A 226 -7.14 6.07 -18.72
C VAL A 226 -5.99 6.11 -19.71
N SER A 227 -5.53 7.31 -20.03
CA SER A 227 -4.29 7.50 -20.79
C SER A 227 -3.09 7.08 -19.94
N ARG A 228 -2.06 6.53 -20.56
CA ARG A 228 -0.86 6.04 -19.86
C ARG A 228 -0.20 7.07 -18.91
N ALA A 229 -0.19 8.34 -19.29
CA ALA A 229 0.36 9.43 -18.45
C ALA A 229 -0.45 9.74 -17.18
N ASN A 230 -1.70 9.26 -17.09
CA ASN A 230 -2.63 9.51 -15.98
C ASN A 230 -2.93 8.23 -15.17
N LEU A 231 -2.10 7.20 -15.32
CA LEU A 231 -2.21 5.97 -14.55
C LEU A 231 -2.13 6.25 -13.06
N GLN A 232 -3.05 5.65 -12.31
CA GLN A 232 -3.07 5.67 -10.85
C GLN A 232 -3.12 4.24 -10.32
N VAL A 233 -2.63 4.07 -9.09
CA VAL A 233 -2.69 2.79 -8.37
C VAL A 233 -4.11 2.23 -8.42
N GLY A 234 -4.24 0.95 -8.78
CA GLY A 234 -5.50 0.24 -8.93
C GLY A 234 -6.07 0.24 -10.36
N ASP A 235 -5.53 1.03 -11.29
CA ASP A 235 -5.92 0.95 -12.71
C ASP A 235 -5.56 -0.41 -13.31
N LEU A 236 -6.41 -0.94 -14.17
CA LEU A 236 -6.08 -2.12 -14.96
C LEU A 236 -5.30 -1.72 -16.21
N VAL A 237 -4.17 -2.38 -16.45
CA VAL A 237 -3.31 -2.18 -17.62
C VAL A 237 -3.36 -3.41 -18.52
N PHE A 238 -3.52 -3.21 -19.82
CA PHE A 238 -3.80 -4.27 -20.79
C PHE A 238 -2.73 -4.33 -21.88
N PHE A 239 -2.39 -5.55 -22.29
CA PHE A 239 -1.29 -5.80 -23.21
C PHE A 239 -1.64 -6.86 -24.25
N THR A 240 -0.97 -6.81 -25.41
CA THR A 240 -0.92 -7.94 -26.34
C THR A 240 0.04 -9.01 -25.83
N THR A 241 -0.18 -10.27 -26.19
CA THR A 241 0.78 -11.38 -25.99
C THR A 241 1.18 -12.02 -27.32
N LYS A 242 2.24 -12.84 -27.33
CA LYS A 242 2.71 -13.55 -28.53
C LYS A 242 1.56 -14.33 -29.21
N ASP A 243 0.73 -14.99 -28.41
CA ASP A 243 -0.38 -15.82 -28.91
C ASP A 243 -1.68 -15.04 -29.15
N SER A 244 -1.72 -13.75 -28.81
CA SER A 244 -2.93 -12.92 -28.90
C SER A 244 -3.26 -12.42 -30.30
N LYS A 245 -2.35 -12.59 -31.27
CA LYS A 245 -2.49 -12.11 -32.66
C LYS A 245 -2.86 -10.62 -32.74
N GLY A 246 -2.16 -9.80 -31.94
CA GLY A 246 -2.36 -8.34 -31.88
C GLY A 246 -3.59 -7.88 -31.09
N LYS A 247 -4.33 -8.79 -30.45
CA LYS A 247 -5.47 -8.45 -29.59
C LYS A 247 -5.02 -8.38 -28.13
N ILE A 248 -5.86 -7.84 -27.23
CA ILE A 248 -5.59 -7.91 -25.79
C ILE A 248 -5.51 -9.40 -25.38
N GLY A 249 -4.37 -9.76 -24.80
CA GLY A 249 -4.04 -11.11 -24.34
C GLY A 249 -3.64 -11.15 -22.86
N HIS A 250 -3.36 -10.01 -22.24
CA HIS A 250 -2.92 -9.92 -20.86
C HIS A 250 -3.48 -8.71 -20.13
N VAL A 251 -3.59 -8.81 -18.81
CA VAL A 251 -4.04 -7.76 -17.89
C VAL A 251 -3.21 -7.81 -16.60
N GLY A 252 -2.93 -6.64 -16.03
CA GLY A 252 -2.35 -6.47 -14.70
C GLY A 252 -3.00 -5.30 -13.96
N ILE A 253 -2.70 -5.17 -12.67
CA ILE A 253 -3.14 -4.05 -11.83
C ILE A 253 -1.93 -3.12 -11.66
N TYR A 254 -2.07 -1.85 -12.04
CA TYR A 254 -1.02 -0.84 -11.88
C TYR A 254 -0.82 -0.52 -10.39
N VAL A 255 0.44 -0.50 -9.96
CA VAL A 255 0.82 -0.32 -8.54
C VAL A 255 1.68 0.91 -8.31
N GLY A 256 1.71 1.85 -9.25
CA GLY A 256 2.52 3.06 -9.16
C GLY A 256 3.94 2.87 -9.69
N ASP A 257 4.65 4.00 -9.82
CA ASP A 257 6.06 4.07 -10.25
C ASP A 257 6.40 3.25 -11.53
N GLY A 258 5.45 3.16 -12.47
CA GLY A 258 5.67 2.42 -13.72
C GLY A 258 5.66 0.90 -13.56
N ASN A 259 5.01 0.36 -12.52
CA ASN A 259 4.95 -1.07 -12.24
C ASN A 259 3.50 -1.59 -12.21
N MET A 260 3.35 -2.88 -12.45
CA MET A 260 2.11 -3.62 -12.26
C MET A 260 2.34 -4.90 -11.44
N ILE A 261 1.29 -5.37 -10.76
CA ILE A 261 1.18 -6.74 -10.25
C ILE A 261 0.30 -7.56 -11.19
N HIS A 262 0.78 -8.73 -11.60
CA HIS A 262 0.13 -9.59 -12.58
C HIS A 262 0.67 -11.02 -12.49
N THR A 263 0.09 -11.96 -13.26
CA THR A 263 0.63 -13.32 -13.42
C THR A 263 0.73 -13.69 -14.90
N TYR A 264 1.92 -14.11 -15.34
CA TYR A 264 2.20 -14.54 -16.71
C TYR A 264 3.44 -15.43 -16.76
N GLY A 265 3.26 -16.70 -17.12
CA GLY A 265 4.34 -17.68 -17.25
C GLY A 265 5.01 -18.02 -15.91
N GLU A 266 6.30 -18.34 -15.97
CA GLU A 266 7.10 -18.75 -14.81
C GLU A 266 7.14 -17.67 -13.70
N GLY A 267 7.23 -18.11 -12.45
CA GLY A 267 7.24 -17.25 -11.27
C GLY A 267 5.86 -16.81 -10.77
N GLY A 268 4.78 -17.16 -11.48
CA GLY A 268 3.41 -16.93 -11.01
C GLY A 268 3.05 -15.44 -10.91
N VAL A 269 2.28 -15.08 -9.88
CA VAL A 269 1.96 -13.68 -9.56
C VAL A 269 3.22 -12.96 -9.10
N LYS A 270 3.53 -11.84 -9.76
CA LYS A 270 4.75 -11.07 -9.56
C LYS A 270 4.56 -9.61 -9.94
N TYR A 271 5.55 -8.80 -9.59
CA TYR A 271 5.67 -7.45 -10.11
C TYR A 271 6.42 -7.43 -11.44
N SER A 272 6.06 -6.49 -12.31
CA SER A 272 6.82 -6.18 -13.51
C SER A 272 6.69 -4.71 -13.86
N THR A 273 7.76 -4.14 -14.39
CA THR A 273 7.75 -2.77 -14.91
C THR A 273 7.04 -2.72 -16.27
N ILE A 274 6.24 -1.69 -16.49
CA ILE A 274 5.57 -1.40 -17.76
C ILE A 274 6.33 -0.35 -18.58
N GLU A 275 7.38 0.26 -18.00
CA GLU A 275 8.10 1.40 -18.59
C GLU A 275 9.24 0.99 -19.53
N LYS A 276 9.66 -0.28 -19.50
CA LYS A 276 10.73 -0.79 -20.36
C LYS A 276 10.53 -2.25 -20.73
N GLY A 277 11.17 -2.66 -21.83
CA GLY A 277 11.16 -4.02 -22.32
C GLY A 277 9.80 -4.46 -22.84
N TRP A 278 9.55 -5.78 -22.80
CA TRP A 278 8.41 -6.39 -23.49
C TRP A 278 7.05 -5.80 -23.09
N TRP A 279 6.81 -5.50 -21.81
CA TRP A 279 5.55 -4.90 -21.36
C TRP A 279 5.33 -3.48 -21.90
N ASN A 280 6.41 -2.71 -22.05
CA ASN A 280 6.32 -1.39 -22.66
C ASN A 280 5.89 -1.47 -24.14
N ASP A 281 6.52 -2.38 -24.88
CA ASP A 281 6.33 -2.51 -26.33
C ASP A 281 4.98 -3.12 -26.71
N HIS A 282 4.30 -3.76 -25.74
CA HIS A 282 3.02 -4.43 -25.94
C HIS A 282 1.86 -3.80 -25.15
N TYR A 283 2.06 -2.60 -24.59
CA TYR A 283 0.99 -1.85 -23.92
C TYR A 283 -0.11 -1.46 -24.91
N VAL A 284 -1.37 -1.71 -24.54
CA VAL A 284 -2.55 -1.42 -25.38
C VAL A 284 -3.40 -0.29 -24.80
N THR A 285 -3.86 -0.43 -23.57
CA THR A 285 -4.79 0.54 -22.93
C THR A 285 -4.80 0.36 -21.41
N ALA A 286 -5.43 1.29 -20.69
CA ALA A 286 -5.78 1.13 -19.28
C ALA A 286 -7.24 1.50 -18.97
N ARG A 287 -7.75 0.96 -17.86
CA ARG A 287 -9.09 1.19 -17.34
C ARG A 287 -9.10 1.48 -15.84
N ARG A 288 -9.87 2.50 -15.43
CA ARG A 288 -10.16 2.82 -14.03
C ARG A 288 -11.57 2.39 -13.65
N LEU A 289 -11.66 1.58 -12.59
CA LEU A 289 -12.92 1.06 -12.06
C LEU A 289 -13.34 1.70 -10.75
N VAL A 290 -12.39 2.22 -9.99
CA VAL A 290 -12.59 2.87 -8.69
C VAL A 290 -12.60 4.39 -8.92
N LYS A 291 -13.65 5.07 -8.44
CA LYS A 291 -13.90 6.51 -8.57
C LYS A 291 -14.14 7.13 -7.20
#